data_AF-A0A498G1F2-F1
#
_entry.id   AF-A0A498G1F2-F1
#
_cell.length_a   1.000
_cell.length_b   1.000
_cell.length_c   1.000
_cell.angle_alpha   90.00
_cell.angle_beta   90.00
_cell.angle_gamma   90.00
#
_symmetry.space_group_name_H-M   'P 1'
#
loop_
_entity.id
_entity.type
_entity.pdbx_description
1 polymer ?
#
loop_
_entity_poly.entity_id
_entity_poly.type
_entity_poly.pdbx_seq_one_letter_code
_entity_poly.pdbx_strand_id
1 'polypeptide(L)' 'MSDRGAFETETLMLLLSLLVIGFLIGVGVLQYTLTGDPGNLFRNLGIGAILLAFSVGFYRRWSE' A
#
# COMPACT_ATOMS: atom_id res chain seq x y z
N MET A 1 8.46 19.08 18.97
CA MET A 1 8.80 18.56 17.62
C MET A 1 8.16 19.50 16.62
N SER A 2 8.95 20.06 15.70
CA SER A 2 8.47 21.08 14.75
C SER A 2 7.47 20.43 13.78
N ASP A 3 6.33 21.06 13.48
CA ASP A 3 5.26 20.56 12.59
C ASP A 3 5.79 19.99 11.25
N ARG A 4 6.93 20.49 10.78
CA ARG A 4 7.62 19.97 9.58
C ARG A 4 8.02 18.50 9.68
N GLY A 5 8.46 18.04 10.85
CA GLY A 5 8.90 16.66 11.03
C GLY A 5 7.74 15.65 11.02
N ALA A 6 6.55 16.05 11.49
CA ALA A 6 5.35 15.22 11.42
C ALA A 6 4.89 15.06 9.97
N PHE A 7 4.81 16.17 9.22
CA PHE A 7 4.41 16.19 7.81
C PHE A 7 5.36 15.38 6.91
N GLU A 8 6.67 15.48 7.14
CA GLU A 8 7.68 14.67 6.43
C GLU A 8 7.47 13.18 6.70
N THR A 9 7.19 12.80 7.95
CA THR A 9 6.99 11.40 8.34
C THR A 9 5.71 10.82 7.72
N GLU A 10 4.61 11.56 7.73
CA GLU A 10 3.33 11.17 7.12
C GLU A 10 3.45 10.94 5.61
N THR A 11 4.13 11.87 4.93
CA THR A 11 4.39 11.77 3.49
C THR A 11 5.26 10.55 3.17
N LEU A 12 6.25 10.26 4.01
CA LEU A 12 7.13 9.10 3.87
C LEU A 12 6.36 7.78 4.07
N MET A 13 5.47 7.71 5.05
CA MET A 13 4.60 6.54 5.26
C MET A 13 3.67 6.30 4.07
N LEU A 14 3.07 7.36 3.53
CA LEU A 14 2.25 7.27 2.31
C LEU A 14 3.06 6.72 1.13
N LEU A 15 4.25 7.26 0.88
CA LEU A 15 5.13 6.78 -0.20
C LEU A 15 5.56 5.33 -0.01
N LEU A 16 5.94 4.93 1.21
CA LEU A 16 6.29 3.55 1.54
C LEU A 16 5.11 2.60 1.33
N SER A 17 3.91 3.01 1.74
CA SER A 17 2.72 2.18 1.52
C SER A 17 2.42 2.03 0.03
N LEU A 18 2.48 3.11 -0.77
CA LEU A 18 2.35 3.04 -2.24
C LEU A 18 3.38 2.10 -2.88
N LEU A 19 4.62 2.14 -2.41
CA LEU A 19 5.67 1.23 -2.86
C LEU A 19 5.31 -0.24 -2.57
N VAL A 20 4.86 -0.55 -1.36
CA VAL A 20 4.43 -1.90 -0.97
C VAL A 20 3.24 -2.37 -1.81
N ILE A 21 2.26 -1.51 -2.05
CA ILE A 21 1.09 -1.82 -2.87
C ILE A 21 1.51 -2.12 -4.32
N GLY A 22 2.37 -1.28 -4.90
CA GLY A 22 2.92 -1.51 -6.23
C GLY A 22 3.67 -2.83 -6.34
N PHE A 23 4.46 -3.17 -5.30
CA PHE A 23 5.16 -4.45 -5.22
C PHE A 23 4.19 -5.64 -5.15
N LEU A 24 3.14 -5.57 -4.32
CA LEU A 24 2.12 -6.62 -4.22
C LEU A 24 1.36 -6.84 -5.53
N ILE A 25 1.04 -5.75 -6.24
CA ILE A 25 0.43 -5.82 -7.57
C ILE A 25 1.40 -6.48 -8.56
N GLY A 26 2.66 -6.06 -8.59
CA GLY A 26 3.69 -6.62 -9.48
C GLY A 26 3.91 -8.12 -9.24
N VAL A 27 4.00 -8.54 -7.97
CA VAL A 27 4.10 -9.95 -7.58
C VAL A 27 2.84 -10.72 -7.98
N GLY A 28 1.66 -10.14 -7.77
CA GLY A 28 0.39 -10.75 -8.18
C GLY A 28 0.30 -10.97 -9.70
N VAL A 29 0.69 -9.97 -10.50
CA VAL A 29 0.72 -10.06 -11.96
C VAL A 29 1.74 -11.09 -12.41
N LEU A 30 2.95 -11.07 -11.86
CA LEU A 30 4.00 -12.04 -12.18
C LEU A 30 3.54 -13.47 -11.86
N GLN A 31 2.96 -13.69 -10.68
CA GLN A 31 2.41 -14.99 -10.31
C GLN A 31 1.32 -15.42 -11.28
N TYR A 32 0.37 -14.54 -11.62
CA TYR A 32 -0.67 -14.83 -12.60
C TYR A 32 -0.09 -15.23 -13.97
N THR A 33 0.95 -14.53 -14.45
CA THR A 33 1.60 -14.89 -15.72
C THR A 33 2.31 -16.23 -15.68
N LEU A 34 2.80 -16.67 -14.51
CA LEU A 34 3.55 -17.92 -14.35
C LEU A 34 2.65 -19.12 -14.03
N THR A 35 1.57 -18.93 -13.28
CA THR A 35 0.71 -20.03 -12.81
C THR A 35 -0.63 -20.11 -13.55
N GLY A 36 -1.07 -19.02 -14.18
CA GLY A 36 -2.41 -18.92 -14.78
C GLY A 36 -3.56 -18.93 -13.76
N ASP A 37 -3.27 -18.87 -12.45
CA ASP A 37 -4.26 -18.86 -11.39
C ASP A 37 -4.66 -17.42 -11.01
N PRO A 38 -5.87 -16.96 -11.38
CA PRO A 38 -6.33 -15.63 -11.02
C PRO A 38 -6.63 -15.48 -9.53
N GLY A 39 -6.81 -16.57 -8.78
CA GLY A 39 -7.12 -16.55 -7.35
C GLY A 39 -6.03 -15.85 -6.52
N ASN A 40 -4.76 -16.14 -6.82
CA ASN A 40 -3.63 -15.47 -6.18
C ASN A 40 -3.53 -13.97 -6.53
N LEU A 41 -3.90 -13.59 -7.75
CA LEU A 41 -3.94 -12.17 -8.16
C LEU A 41 -5.00 -11.41 -7.36
N PHE A 42 -6.23 -11.93 -7.27
CA PHE A 42 -7.30 -11.31 -6.47
C PHE A 42 -6.96 -11.25 -4.99
N ARG A 43 -6.30 -12.27 -4.45
CA ARG A 43 -5.83 -12.27 -3.05
C ARG A 43 -4.81 -11.15 -2.80
N ASN A 44 -3.81 -10.99 -3.67
CA ASN A 44 -2.80 -9.94 -3.54
C ASN A 44 -3.40 -8.54 -3.71
N LEU A 45 -4.36 -8.37 -4.63
CA LEU A 45 -5.15 -7.15 -4.79
C LEU A 45 -5.97 -6.83 -3.54
N GLY A 46 -6.64 -7.82 -2.95
CA GLY A 46 -7.41 -7.66 -1.72
C GLY A 46 -6.54 -7.22 -0.53
N ILE A 47 -5.37 -7.84 -0.36
CA ILE A 47 -4.40 -7.46 0.67
C ILE A 47 -3.92 -6.02 0.44
N GLY A 48 -3.56 -5.68 -0.79
CA GLY A 48 -3.13 -4.32 -1.16
C GLY A 48 -4.21 -3.26 -0.91
N ALA A 49 -5.47 -3.56 -1.22
CA ALA A 49 -6.60 -2.67 -0.99
C ALA A 49 -6.87 -2.41 0.50
N ILE A 50 -6.76 -3.44 1.35
CA ILE A 50 -6.89 -3.29 2.80
C ILE A 50 -5.75 -2.43 3.35
N LEU A 51 -4.51 -2.69 2.91
CA LEU A 51 -3.35 -1.88 3.31
C LEU A 51 -3.48 -0.41 2.87
N LEU A 52 -4.01 -0.16 1.66
CA LEU A 52 -4.36 1.19 1.20
C LEU A 52 -5.35 1.88 2.14
N ALA A 53 -6.47 1.21 2.43
CA ALA A 53 -7.52 1.78 3.26
C ALA A 53 -7.01 2.12 4.67
N PHE A 54 -6.19 1.24 5.26
CA PHE A 54 -5.53 1.52 6.53
C PHE A 54 -4.55 2.69 6.42
N SER A 55 -3.67 2.70 5.42
CA SER A 55 -2.66 3.76 5.26
C SER A 55 -3.31 5.15 5.06
N VAL A 56 -4.35 5.23 4.24
CA VAL A 56 -5.15 6.46 4.03
C VAL A 56 -5.88 6.87 5.30
N GLY A 57 -6.46 5.91 6.04
CA GLY A 57 -7.11 6.18 7.32
C GLY A 57 -6.15 6.74 8.36
N PHE A 58 -4.95 6.16 8.46
CA PHE A 58 -3.88 6.67 9.32
C PHE A 58 -3.44 8.07 8.92
N TYR A 59 -3.21 8.33 7.63
CA TYR A 59 -2.84 9.67 7.13
C TYR A 59 -3.89 10.74 7.49
N ARG A 60 -5.18 10.45 7.27
CA ARG A 60 -6.27 11.39 7.61
C ARG A 60 -6.38 11.66 9.10
N ARG A 61 -6.16 10.64 9.94
CA ARG A 61 -6.22 10.76 11.41
C ARG A 61 -5.02 11.51 11.98
N TRP A 62 -3.86 11.43 11.34
CA TRP A 62 -2.63 12.07 11.79
C TRP A 62 -2.51 13.52 11.31
N SER A 63 -3.11 13.82 10.16
CA SER A 63 -3.25 15.19 9.63
C SER A 63 -4.30 16.05 10.36
N GLU A 64 -5.11 15.47 11.26
CA GLU A 64 -6.00 16.17 12.20
C GLU A 64 -5.32 16.41 13.54
#